data_AF-A0A4Q6B175-F1
#
_entry.id   AF-A0A4Q6B175-F1
#
_cell.length_a   1.000
_cell.length_b   1.000
_cell.length_c   1.000
_cell.angle_alpha   90.00
_cell.angle_beta   90.00
_cell.angle_gamma   90.00
#
_symmetry.space_group_name_H-M   'P 1'
#
loop_
_entity.id
_entity.type
_entity.pdbx_description
1 polymer ?
#
loop_
_entity_poly.entity_id
_entity_poly.type
_entity_poly.pdbx_seq_one_letter_code
_entity_poly.pdbx_strand_id
1 'polypeptide(L)'
;ARTWQTAHKNKLQRGFLPGDDGDDNLRVRRYVAKYTINPAIAHGLSHLIGSIAVGKLADLCLWNPSGFGLRPEVVLKGGFIAWAHLGDANASIPTPQPAWHRPMFAAHGKAAGPTSYAFVSQLAEARGTVKALGIDKRIASVRGCRTIGKRDMLHNDAMPRIEVHPERYEVRADGVLLTCPPLAEVPLGRLYSLF
;
A
#
# COMPACT_ATOMS: atom_id res chain seq x y z
N ALA A 1 2.16 8.33 2.57
CA ALA A 1 1.58 9.64 2.96
C ALA A 1 0.34 10.04 2.14
N ARG A 2 0.40 10.15 0.81
CA ARG A 2 -0.67 10.76 -0.02
C ARG A 2 -2.06 10.15 0.16
N THR A 3 -2.20 8.82 0.24
CA THR A 3 -3.49 8.16 0.50
C THR A 3 -4.19 8.70 1.73
N TRP A 4 -3.46 8.83 2.84
CA TRP A 4 -4.00 9.30 4.12
C TRP A 4 -4.25 10.80 4.14
N GLN A 5 -3.42 11.61 3.46
CA GLN A 5 -3.69 13.03 3.24
C GLN A 5 -4.98 13.25 2.44
N THR A 6 -5.23 12.44 1.41
CA THR A 6 -6.48 12.50 0.66
C THR A 6 -7.68 12.07 1.50
N ALA A 7 -7.55 11.03 2.32
CA ALA A 7 -8.60 10.61 3.26
C ALA A 7 -8.94 11.74 4.24
N HIS A 8 -7.91 12.37 4.82
CA HIS A 8 -8.03 13.50 5.72
C HIS A 8 -8.69 14.71 5.05
N LYS A 9 -8.24 15.12 3.85
CA LYS A 9 -8.87 16.20 3.09
C LYS A 9 -10.36 15.94 2.86
N ASN A 10 -10.71 14.71 2.48
CA ASN A 10 -12.11 14.35 2.26
C ASN A 10 -12.91 14.38 3.56
N LYS A 11 -12.35 13.98 4.70
CA LYS A 11 -13.01 14.15 6.00
C LYS A 11 -13.30 15.62 6.30
N LEU A 12 -12.28 16.48 6.20
CA LEU A 12 -12.42 17.90 6.50
C LEU A 12 -13.49 18.59 5.64
N GLN A 13 -13.53 18.26 4.34
CA GLN A 13 -14.39 18.96 3.39
C GLN A 13 -15.77 18.32 3.20
N ARG A 14 -15.95 17.04 3.56
CA ARG A 14 -17.19 16.29 3.29
C ARG A 14 -17.80 15.62 4.52
N GLY A 15 -17.20 15.75 5.70
CA GLY A 15 -17.69 15.13 6.93
C GLY A 15 -17.42 13.63 7.00
N PHE A 16 -18.23 12.89 7.76
CA PHE A 16 -18.15 11.43 7.86
C PHE A 16 -18.66 10.75 6.60
N LEU A 17 -18.18 9.53 6.32
CA LEU A 17 -18.85 8.70 5.31
C LEU A 17 -20.18 8.19 5.87
N PRO A 18 -21.18 7.94 5.02
CA PRO A 18 -22.39 7.23 5.46
C PRO A 18 -22.03 5.90 6.14
N GLY A 19 -22.49 5.72 7.38
CA GLY A 19 -22.24 4.52 8.21
C GLY A 19 -21.02 4.60 9.13
N ASP A 20 -20.18 5.62 9.02
CA ASP A 20 -19.19 5.94 10.05
C ASP A 20 -19.92 6.69 11.19
N ASP A 21 -19.75 6.25 12.44
CA ASP A 21 -20.35 6.84 13.65
C ASP A 21 -19.29 6.95 14.75
N GLY A 22 -18.88 8.17 15.10
CA GLY A 22 -17.82 8.43 16.09
C GLY A 22 -16.38 8.04 15.67
N ASP A 23 -16.21 7.22 14.64
CA ASP A 23 -14.92 6.81 14.08
C ASP A 23 -14.85 6.97 12.53
N ASP A 24 -13.71 6.65 11.91
CA ASP A 24 -13.52 6.70 10.45
C ASP A 24 -13.25 5.32 9.83
N ASN A 25 -13.70 4.22 10.45
CA ASN A 25 -13.28 2.88 10.08
C ASN A 25 -13.68 2.48 8.66
N LEU A 26 -14.84 2.90 8.14
CA LEU A 26 -15.20 2.65 6.73
C LEU A 26 -14.28 3.44 5.79
N ARG A 27 -13.99 4.71 6.11
CA ARG A 27 -13.02 5.51 5.36
C ARG A 27 -11.63 4.88 5.41
N VAL A 28 -11.15 4.49 6.57
CA VAL A 28 -9.81 3.90 6.76
C VAL A 28 -9.70 2.60 5.95
N ARG A 29 -10.69 1.71 6.04
CA ARG A 29 -10.75 0.47 5.24
C ARG A 29 -10.81 0.74 3.73
N ARG A 30 -11.61 1.72 3.31
CA ARG A 30 -11.68 2.15 1.91
C ARG A 30 -10.33 2.62 1.38
N TYR A 31 -9.57 3.39 2.17
CA TYR A 31 -8.31 3.98 1.72
C TYR A 31 -7.12 3.03 1.84
N VAL A 32 -7.04 2.19 2.87
CA VAL A 32 -5.96 1.17 2.97
C VAL A 32 -6.05 0.19 1.81
N ALA A 33 -7.26 -0.22 1.41
CA ALA A 33 -7.47 -1.13 0.29
C ALA A 33 -6.88 -0.63 -1.04
N LYS A 34 -6.79 0.70 -1.23
CA LYS A 34 -6.28 1.33 -2.47
C LYS A 34 -4.82 1.02 -2.75
N TYR A 35 -4.01 0.75 -1.73
CA TYR A 35 -2.57 0.46 -1.90
C TYR A 35 -2.14 -0.91 -1.37
N THR A 36 -3.08 -1.70 -0.84
CA THR A 36 -2.82 -3.06 -0.36
C THR A 36 -3.50 -4.09 -1.24
N ILE A 37 -4.78 -4.36 -1.01
CA ILE A 37 -5.47 -5.50 -1.61
C ILE A 37 -5.93 -5.24 -3.05
N ASN A 38 -6.38 -4.03 -3.39
CA ASN A 38 -6.91 -3.76 -4.73
C ASN A 38 -5.84 -3.82 -5.82
N PRO A 39 -4.62 -3.27 -5.63
CA PRO A 39 -3.51 -3.52 -6.55
C PRO A 39 -3.18 -5.02 -6.67
N ALA A 40 -3.18 -5.75 -5.55
CA ALA A 40 -2.90 -7.18 -5.57
C ALA A 40 -3.99 -7.97 -6.34
N ILE A 41 -5.26 -7.60 -6.23
CA ILE A 41 -6.35 -8.20 -7.01
C ILE A 41 -6.16 -7.87 -8.50
N ALA A 42 -5.98 -6.59 -8.84
CA ALA A 42 -5.84 -6.13 -10.22
C ALA A 42 -4.68 -6.83 -10.97
N HIS A 43 -3.58 -7.11 -10.27
CA HIS A 43 -2.41 -7.78 -10.83
C HIS A 43 -2.39 -9.30 -10.63
N GLY A 44 -3.43 -9.91 -10.05
CA GLY A 44 -3.51 -11.36 -9.86
C GLY A 44 -2.57 -11.93 -8.80
N LEU A 45 -2.18 -11.09 -7.83
CA LEU A 45 -1.23 -11.36 -6.74
C LEU A 45 -1.93 -11.58 -5.40
N SER A 46 -3.23 -11.33 -5.33
CA SER A 46 -4.03 -11.31 -4.09
C SER A 46 -4.05 -12.64 -3.34
N HIS A 47 -3.71 -13.75 -4.01
CA HIS A 47 -3.57 -15.06 -3.39
C HIS A 47 -2.31 -15.20 -2.53
N LEU A 48 -1.32 -14.31 -2.68
CA LEU A 48 -0.06 -14.34 -1.93
C LEU A 48 0.15 -13.09 -1.08
N ILE A 49 -0.31 -11.91 -1.52
CA ILE A 49 -0.02 -10.63 -0.85
C ILE A 49 -1.25 -9.71 -0.79
N GLY A 50 -1.05 -8.50 -0.27
CA GLY A 50 -2.03 -7.41 -0.32
C GLY A 50 -2.99 -7.32 0.87
N SER A 51 -2.96 -8.28 1.81
CA SER A 51 -3.72 -8.16 3.07
C SER A 51 -3.08 -9.01 4.16
N ILE A 52 -3.41 -8.71 5.42
CA ILE A 52 -3.08 -9.56 6.56
C ILE A 52 -4.15 -10.67 6.62
N ALA A 53 -3.80 -11.86 6.15
CA ALA A 53 -4.67 -13.03 6.17
C ALA A 53 -3.84 -14.32 6.22
N VAL A 54 -4.39 -15.36 6.84
CA VAL A 54 -3.76 -16.69 6.89
C VAL A 54 -3.50 -17.21 5.48
N GLY A 55 -2.35 -17.84 5.27
CA GLY A 55 -1.92 -18.37 3.97
C GLY A 55 -1.25 -17.35 3.04
N LYS A 56 -1.28 -16.06 3.36
CA LYS A 56 -0.53 -15.02 2.64
C LYS A 56 0.89 -14.88 3.19
N LEU A 57 1.77 -14.31 2.37
CA LEU A 57 3.13 -14.00 2.77
C LEU A 57 3.12 -12.97 3.90
N ALA A 58 3.97 -13.18 4.91
CA ALA A 58 4.14 -12.30 6.05
C ALA A 58 4.94 -11.02 5.68
N ASP A 59 4.38 -10.24 4.76
CA ASP A 59 4.83 -8.90 4.41
C ASP A 59 4.04 -7.88 5.24
N LEU A 60 4.66 -7.38 6.30
CA LEU A 60 4.00 -6.57 7.32
C LEU A 60 4.79 -5.28 7.57
N CYS A 61 4.09 -4.18 7.84
CA CYS A 61 4.72 -2.95 8.30
C CYS A 61 4.19 -2.62 9.70
N LEU A 62 5.10 -2.42 10.64
CA LEU A 62 4.79 -1.95 11.99
C LEU A 62 4.94 -0.44 12.04
N TRP A 63 4.03 0.23 12.72
CA TRP A 63 3.97 1.68 12.80
C TRP A 63 3.80 2.10 14.25
N ASN A 64 4.53 3.13 14.66
CA ASN A 64 4.10 3.95 15.78
C ASN A 64 2.87 4.76 15.32
N PRO A 65 1.76 4.78 16.08
CA PRO A 65 0.56 5.55 15.71
C PRO A 65 0.85 7.01 15.36
N SER A 66 1.79 7.67 16.03
CA SER A 66 2.15 9.08 15.77
C SER A 66 2.82 9.31 14.41
N GLY A 67 3.42 8.27 13.82
CA GLY A 67 4.10 8.29 12.51
C GLY A 67 3.36 7.51 11.41
N PHE A 68 2.12 7.06 11.67
CA PHE A 68 1.37 6.20 10.76
C PHE A 68 1.22 6.82 9.35
N GLY A 69 1.55 6.02 8.33
CA GLY A 69 1.41 6.43 6.94
C GLY A 69 2.55 7.30 6.39
N LEU A 70 3.57 7.61 7.21
CA LEU A 70 4.77 8.34 6.80
C LEU A 70 6.04 7.48 6.87
N ARG A 71 6.51 7.13 8.07
CA ARG A 71 7.70 6.29 8.29
C ARG A 71 7.35 5.11 9.20
N PRO A 72 7.44 3.85 8.72
CA PRO A 72 7.22 2.69 9.59
C PRO A 72 8.36 2.54 10.60
N GLU A 73 8.14 1.79 11.67
CA GLU A 73 9.23 1.39 12.59
C GLU A 73 10.00 0.21 12.00
N VAL A 74 9.27 -0.77 11.46
CA VAL A 74 9.81 -2.04 10.96
C VAL A 74 9.03 -2.47 9.71
N VAL A 75 9.75 -2.96 8.71
CA VAL A 75 9.20 -3.61 7.51
C VAL A 75 9.67 -5.07 7.50
N LEU A 76 8.71 -5.99 7.61
CA LEU A 76 8.91 -7.41 7.46
C LEU A 76 8.65 -7.83 6.02
N LYS A 77 9.52 -8.70 5.50
CA LYS A 77 9.40 -9.34 4.21
C LYS A 77 9.48 -10.85 4.41
N GLY A 78 8.41 -11.56 4.07
CA GLY A 78 8.34 -13.02 4.26
C GLY A 78 8.64 -13.47 5.70
N GLY A 79 8.25 -12.68 6.70
CA GLY A 79 8.47 -12.98 8.12
C GLY A 79 9.80 -12.50 8.70
N PHE A 80 10.71 -11.95 7.89
CA PHE A 80 12.00 -11.44 8.34
C PHE A 80 12.09 -9.92 8.22
N ILE A 81 12.81 -9.27 9.14
CA ILE A 81 13.00 -7.82 9.10
C ILE A 81 13.90 -7.46 7.90
N ALA A 82 13.35 -6.70 6.96
CA ALA A 82 14.06 -6.20 5.78
C ALA A 82 14.56 -4.77 5.98
N TRP A 83 13.79 -3.94 6.69
CA TRP A 83 14.15 -2.57 7.03
C TRP A 83 13.64 -2.23 8.43
N ALA A 84 14.39 -1.40 9.16
CA ALA A 84 13.99 -0.90 10.47
C ALA A 84 14.51 0.52 10.71
N HIS A 85 13.81 1.28 11.55
CA HIS A 85 14.28 2.57 12.07
C HIS A 85 15.20 2.32 13.26
N LEU A 86 16.51 2.49 13.06
CA LEU A 86 17.52 2.20 14.09
C LEU A 86 18.52 3.34 14.23
N GLY A 87 18.98 3.49 15.47
CA GLY A 87 20.00 4.42 15.94
C GLY A 87 21.42 4.11 15.49
N ASP A 88 22.39 4.60 16.26
CA ASP A 88 23.81 4.31 16.09
C ASP A 88 24.10 2.81 16.34
N ALA A 89 24.87 2.21 15.43
CA ALA A 89 25.24 0.79 15.51
C ALA A 89 26.35 0.53 16.54
N ASN A 90 27.11 1.55 16.94
CA ASN A 90 28.14 1.43 17.96
C ASN A 90 27.64 1.75 19.38
N ALA A 91 26.37 2.14 19.53
CA ALA A 91 25.80 2.44 20.83
C ALA A 91 25.45 1.17 21.63
N SER A 92 25.25 1.33 22.93
CA SER A 92 24.94 0.22 23.84
C SER A 92 23.56 -0.41 23.63
N ILE A 93 22.65 0.31 23.00
CA ILE A 93 21.26 -0.09 22.68
C ILE A 93 20.89 0.49 21.30
N PRO A 94 19.82 0.03 20.63
CA PRO A 94 19.55 0.40 19.23
C PRO A 94 18.84 1.75 19.00
N THR A 95 18.52 2.51 20.05
CA THR A 95 17.77 3.77 20.01
C THR A 95 18.57 5.09 20.05
N PRO A 96 19.85 5.14 20.48
CA PRO A 96 20.65 6.37 20.48
C PRO A 96 20.84 6.94 19.08
N GLN A 97 20.86 8.27 18.98
CA GLN A 97 20.94 8.98 17.70
C GLN A 97 22.32 8.82 17.03
N PRO A 98 22.41 8.92 15.70
CA PRO A 98 21.33 9.25 14.75
C PRO A 98 20.48 8.04 14.35
N ALA A 99 19.16 8.20 14.46
CA ALA A 99 18.18 7.19 14.06
C ALA A 99 17.65 7.44 12.66
N TRP A 100 17.74 6.43 11.80
CA TRP A 100 17.22 6.47 10.43
C TRP A 100 16.89 5.07 9.92
N HIS A 101 16.23 5.00 8.77
CA HIS A 101 15.87 3.73 8.16
C HIS A 101 17.08 3.03 7.57
N ARG A 102 17.37 1.83 8.07
CA ARG A 102 18.52 1.03 7.62
C ARG A 102 18.05 -0.29 7.03
N PRO A 103 18.76 -0.83 6.02
CA PRO A 103 18.57 -2.20 5.58
C PRO A 103 18.93 -3.16 6.71
N MET A 104 18.13 -4.22 6.87
CA MET A 104 18.30 -5.26 7.88
C MET A 104 18.65 -6.59 7.21
N PHE A 105 18.86 -7.65 8.01
CA PHE A 105 19.36 -8.94 7.51
C PHE A 105 18.62 -9.50 6.29
N ALA A 106 17.29 -9.32 6.17
CA ALA A 106 16.56 -9.82 5.00
C ALA A 106 16.84 -9.05 3.69
N ALA A 107 17.50 -7.89 3.76
CA ALA A 107 17.94 -7.11 2.61
C ALA A 107 19.36 -7.48 2.14
N HIS A 108 20.09 -8.32 2.88
CA HIS A 108 21.49 -8.65 2.58
C HIS A 108 21.67 -10.04 1.96
N GLY A 109 22.73 -10.18 1.16
CA GLY A 109 23.10 -11.44 0.51
C GLY A 109 21.94 -12.06 -0.28
N LYS A 110 21.73 -13.37 -0.08
CA LYS A 110 20.66 -14.11 -0.75
C LYS A 110 19.33 -14.14 0.03
N ALA A 111 19.23 -13.43 1.16
CA ALA A 111 18.04 -13.48 2.03
C ALA A 111 16.78 -12.94 1.32
N ALA A 112 16.93 -12.02 0.37
CA ALA A 112 15.82 -11.54 -0.46
C ALA A 112 15.16 -12.64 -1.31
N GLY A 113 15.89 -13.71 -1.62
CA GLY A 113 15.42 -14.85 -2.41
C GLY A 113 14.24 -15.59 -1.73
N PRO A 114 14.46 -16.28 -0.60
CA PRO A 114 13.42 -17.04 0.08
C PRO A 114 12.31 -16.17 0.71
N THR A 115 12.60 -14.89 1.02
CA THR A 115 11.63 -13.97 1.65
C THR A 115 10.71 -13.25 0.68
N SER A 116 10.98 -13.34 -0.63
CA SER A 116 10.23 -12.61 -1.67
C SER A 116 9.80 -13.49 -2.83
N TYR A 117 8.88 -12.97 -3.63
CA TYR A 117 8.50 -13.56 -4.91
C TYR A 117 8.98 -12.71 -6.08
N ALA A 118 9.31 -13.38 -7.19
CA ALA A 118 9.26 -12.83 -8.52
C ALA A 118 7.98 -13.33 -9.20
N PHE A 119 7.07 -12.41 -9.51
CA PHE A 119 5.80 -12.73 -10.15
C PHE A 119 5.97 -12.79 -11.67
N VAL A 120 5.50 -13.86 -12.29
CA VAL A 120 5.65 -14.12 -13.73
C VAL A 120 4.33 -14.57 -14.35
N SER A 121 4.29 -14.73 -15.68
CA SER A 121 3.14 -15.35 -16.34
C SER A 121 3.06 -16.85 -16.02
N GLN A 122 1.85 -17.42 -16.05
CA GLN A 122 1.65 -18.87 -15.90
C GLN A 122 2.46 -19.67 -16.92
N LEU A 123 2.60 -19.16 -18.14
CA LEU A 123 3.40 -19.79 -19.18
C LEU A 123 4.89 -19.85 -18.83
N ALA A 124 5.45 -18.77 -18.28
CA ALA A 124 6.86 -18.71 -17.91
C ALA A 124 7.18 -19.65 -16.73
N GLU A 125 6.26 -19.74 -15.76
CA GLU A 125 6.38 -20.70 -14.66
C GLU A 125 6.30 -22.14 -15.18
N ALA A 126 5.30 -22.46 -16.01
CA ALA A 126 5.10 -23.80 -16.57
C ALA A 126 6.26 -24.29 -17.45
N ARG A 127 6.87 -23.39 -18.23
CA ARG A 127 8.03 -23.73 -19.06
C ARG A 127 9.34 -23.82 -18.28
N GLY A 128 9.37 -23.37 -17.03
CA GLY A 128 10.59 -23.36 -16.20
C GLY A 128 11.69 -22.42 -16.69
N THR A 129 11.43 -21.57 -17.70
CA THR A 129 12.42 -20.70 -18.34
C THR A 129 13.03 -19.67 -17.39
N VAL A 130 12.29 -19.33 -16.33
CA VAL A 130 12.72 -18.36 -15.32
C VAL A 130 13.92 -18.86 -14.50
N LYS A 131 14.05 -20.18 -14.30
CA LYS A 131 15.18 -20.75 -13.55
C LYS A 131 16.52 -20.49 -14.24
N ALA A 132 16.54 -20.50 -15.57
CA ALA A 132 17.75 -20.24 -16.36
C ALA A 132 18.29 -18.81 -16.19
N LEU A 133 17.48 -17.89 -15.66
CA LEU A 133 17.87 -16.50 -15.41
C LEU A 133 18.68 -16.32 -14.10
N GLY A 134 18.94 -17.39 -13.35
CA GLY A 134 19.69 -17.30 -12.09
C GLY A 134 18.96 -16.54 -10.98
N ILE A 135 17.62 -16.51 -11.02
CA ILE A 135 16.80 -15.81 -10.03
C ILE A 135 16.67 -16.67 -8.77
N ASP A 136 17.26 -16.20 -7.67
CA ASP A 136 17.19 -16.84 -6.35
C ASP A 136 15.83 -16.62 -5.62
N LYS A 137 14.96 -15.76 -6.16
CA LYS A 137 13.62 -15.52 -5.59
C LYS A 137 12.67 -16.68 -5.86
N ARG A 138 11.71 -16.86 -4.95
CA ARG A 138 10.57 -17.76 -5.19
C ARG A 138 9.82 -17.28 -6.44
N ILE A 139 9.51 -18.18 -7.35
CA ILE A 139 8.69 -17.85 -8.52
C ILE A 139 7.23 -18.12 -8.18
N ALA A 140 6.34 -17.24 -8.62
CA ALA A 140 4.90 -17.46 -8.54
C ALA A 140 4.21 -16.86 -9.76
N SER A 141 3.24 -17.55 -10.34
CA SER A 141 2.45 -16.99 -11.44
C SER A 141 1.36 -16.04 -10.98
N VAL A 142 1.12 -15.01 -11.79
CA VAL A 142 -0.08 -14.18 -11.70
C VAL A 142 -1.31 -14.98 -12.16
N ARG A 143 -2.46 -14.80 -11.50
CA ARG A 143 -3.71 -15.52 -11.86
C ARG A 143 -4.96 -14.70 -11.57
N GLY A 144 -6.04 -14.96 -12.30
CA GLY A 144 -7.34 -14.36 -12.02
C GLY A 144 -7.53 -12.91 -12.52
N CYS A 145 -6.68 -12.41 -13.42
CA CYS A 145 -6.76 -11.01 -13.89
C CYS A 145 -7.79 -10.75 -15.00
N ARG A 146 -8.41 -11.80 -15.56
CA ARG A 146 -9.31 -11.69 -16.75
C ARG A 146 -10.79 -11.77 -16.41
N THR A 147 -11.12 -12.20 -15.20
CA THR A 147 -12.50 -12.42 -14.73
C THR A 147 -12.93 -11.38 -13.70
N ILE A 148 -12.08 -10.39 -13.44
CA ILE A 148 -12.33 -9.32 -12.46
C ILE A 148 -12.76 -8.04 -13.16
N GLY A 149 -13.50 -7.20 -12.44
CA GLY A 149 -13.87 -5.85 -12.85
C GLY A 149 -13.94 -4.92 -11.64
N LYS A 150 -14.61 -3.76 -11.82
CA LYS A 150 -14.71 -2.75 -10.75
C LYS A 150 -15.39 -3.29 -9.48
N ARG A 151 -16.36 -4.21 -9.64
CA ARG A 151 -17.08 -4.86 -8.54
C ARG A 151 -16.18 -5.64 -7.57
N ASP A 152 -15.02 -6.09 -8.03
CA ASP A 152 -14.08 -6.87 -7.22
C ASP A 152 -13.11 -6.00 -6.42
N MET A 153 -13.16 -4.67 -6.59
CA MET A 153 -12.32 -3.73 -5.87
C MET A 153 -12.90 -3.47 -4.48
N LEU A 154 -12.29 -4.09 -3.46
CA LEU A 154 -12.74 -4.02 -2.08
C LEU A 154 -12.93 -2.57 -1.60
N HIS A 155 -14.13 -2.27 -1.10
CA HIS A 155 -14.58 -0.95 -0.62
C HIS A 155 -14.53 0.20 -1.65
N ASN A 156 -14.25 -0.11 -2.92
CA ASN A 156 -13.96 0.83 -4.00
C ASN A 156 -14.59 0.37 -5.33
N ASP A 157 -15.82 -0.11 -5.27
CA ASP A 157 -16.57 -0.75 -6.37
C ASP A 157 -17.57 0.19 -7.07
N ALA A 158 -17.69 1.44 -6.62
CA ALA A 158 -18.62 2.42 -7.18
C ALA A 158 -18.39 2.63 -8.70
N MET A 159 -19.48 2.61 -9.46
CA MET A 159 -19.54 2.85 -10.91
C MET A 159 -20.58 3.94 -11.23
N PRO A 160 -20.38 5.19 -10.77
CA PRO A 160 -21.29 6.28 -11.13
C PRO A 160 -21.20 6.59 -12.63
N ARG A 161 -22.25 7.21 -13.18
CA ARG A 161 -22.18 7.79 -14.52
C ARG A 161 -21.33 9.05 -14.46
N ILE A 162 -20.11 8.96 -14.99
CA ILE A 162 -19.16 10.09 -15.08
C ILE A 162 -19.42 10.88 -16.34
N GLU A 163 -19.60 12.19 -16.19
CA GLU A 163 -19.71 13.15 -17.29
C GLU A 163 -18.63 14.21 -17.13
N VAL A 164 -17.93 14.53 -18.22
CA VAL A 164 -16.89 15.55 -18.26
C VAL A 164 -17.25 16.56 -19.34
N HIS A 165 -17.40 17.81 -18.95
CA HIS A 165 -17.65 18.88 -19.92
C HIS A 165 -16.39 19.12 -20.77
N PRO A 166 -16.47 19.12 -22.12
CA PRO A 166 -15.29 19.14 -22.99
C PRO A 166 -14.47 20.43 -22.88
N GLU A 167 -15.12 21.58 -22.66
CA GLU A 167 -14.43 22.87 -22.59
C GLU A 167 -14.13 23.32 -21.15
N ARG A 168 -15.11 23.21 -20.25
CA ARG A 168 -15.02 23.71 -18.86
C ARG A 168 -14.35 22.73 -17.89
N TYR A 169 -14.14 21.47 -18.32
CA TYR A 169 -13.63 20.37 -17.50
C TYR A 169 -14.40 20.11 -16.21
N GLU A 170 -15.66 20.55 -16.13
CA GLU A 170 -16.56 20.20 -15.04
C GLU A 170 -16.80 18.70 -15.05
N VAL A 171 -16.55 18.05 -13.91
CA VAL A 171 -16.78 16.62 -13.74
C VAL A 171 -18.04 16.42 -12.90
N ARG A 172 -18.97 15.59 -13.39
CA ARG A 172 -20.17 15.19 -12.66
C ARG A 172 -20.20 13.68 -12.47
N ALA A 173 -20.72 13.24 -11.32
CA ALA A 173 -21.06 11.85 -11.05
C ALA A 173 -22.55 11.79 -10.70
N ASP A 174 -23.32 11.03 -11.50
CA ASP A 174 -24.77 10.90 -11.33
C ASP A 174 -25.48 12.27 -11.27
N GLY A 175 -25.05 13.19 -12.15
CA GLY A 175 -25.54 14.58 -12.23
C GLY A 175 -24.95 15.54 -11.20
N VAL A 176 -24.30 15.05 -10.14
CA VAL A 176 -23.72 15.87 -9.06
C VAL A 176 -22.33 16.39 -9.44
N LEU A 177 -22.13 17.71 -9.37
CA LEU A 177 -20.83 18.36 -9.63
C LEU A 177 -19.78 17.93 -8.61
N LEU A 178 -18.66 17.39 -9.09
CA LEU A 178 -17.52 17.00 -8.28
C LEU A 178 -16.48 18.12 -8.27
N THR A 179 -16.56 18.98 -7.25
CA THR A 179 -15.56 20.03 -7.00
C THR A 179 -15.12 20.03 -5.53
N CYS A 180 -13.93 20.56 -5.26
CA CYS A 180 -13.48 20.85 -3.90
C CYS A 180 -12.33 21.87 -3.95
N PRO A 181 -12.28 22.83 -3.00
CA PRO A 181 -11.15 23.75 -2.93
C PRO A 181 -9.84 23.00 -2.60
N PRO A 182 -8.68 23.55 -2.99
CA PRO A 182 -7.39 23.06 -2.54
C PRO A 182 -7.23 23.27 -1.02
N LEU A 183 -6.32 22.51 -0.40
CA LEU A 183 -5.88 22.79 0.96
C LEU A 183 -4.52 23.49 0.90
N ALA A 184 -4.32 24.51 1.74
CA ALA A 184 -3.03 25.19 1.89
C ALA A 184 -2.01 24.30 2.59
N GLU A 185 -2.47 23.43 3.50
CA GLU A 185 -1.63 22.55 4.31
C GLU A 185 -2.22 21.14 4.39
N VAL A 186 -1.35 20.16 4.65
CA VAL A 186 -1.73 18.76 4.80
C VAL A 186 -1.02 18.13 6.01
N PRO A 187 -1.65 17.16 6.70
CA PRO A 187 -0.96 16.37 7.72
C PRO A 187 0.12 15.49 7.05
N LEU A 188 0.98 14.86 7.85
CA LEU A 188 2.07 14.02 7.35
C LEU A 188 2.95 14.76 6.31
N GLY A 189 3.12 16.07 6.52
CA GLY A 189 3.90 16.98 5.69
C GLY A 189 5.04 17.59 6.50
N ARG A 190 5.07 18.92 6.59
CA ARG A 190 6.16 19.71 7.19
C ARG A 190 6.63 19.24 8.57
N LEU A 191 5.71 18.85 9.46
CA LEU A 191 6.04 18.46 10.84
C LEU A 191 7.07 17.31 10.93
N TYR A 192 7.12 16.43 9.94
CA TYR A 192 7.87 15.18 10.06
C TYR A 192 9.08 15.08 9.12
N SER A 193 9.23 16.02 8.18
CA SER A 193 10.28 15.97 7.18
C SER A 193 11.28 17.09 7.40
N LEU A 194 12.57 16.75 7.33
CA LEU A 194 13.65 17.72 7.37
C LEU A 194 13.67 18.59 6.09
N PHE A 195 13.19 18.03 4.97
CA PHE A 195 13.05 18.66 3.66
C PHE A 195 11.74 18.24 2.98
#